data_AF-A0A8X7U2X7-F1
#
_entry.id   AF-A0A8X7U2X7-F1
#
_cell.length_a   1.000
_cell.length_b   1.000
_cell.length_c   1.000
_cell.angle_alpha   90.00
_cell.angle_beta   90.00
_cell.angle_gamma   90.00
#
_symmetry.space_group_name_H-M   'P 1'
#
loop_
_entity.id
_entity.type
_entity.pdbx_description
1 polymer ?
#
loop_
_entity_poly.entity_id
_entity_poly.type
_entity_poly.pdbx_seq_one_letter_code
_entity_poly.pdbx_strand_id
1 'polypeptide(L)'
;MNPFLFFFFFYLILLPALSLRFSPSQPNLTLYGDAFFRGHTISLTQQQPCFPSPSPRNCSSSGIGRALYVYPIKFLEPSTNTTASFSCRFSFTIIASPSCPFGDGFAFLIASNADSFTFSNGFLGLPDPALDPHGSFVAVEFDTAFDPSHGDINDNHVGIDVNSIVSVASVDAVSKGIDLKSGREMMVWIEYSDVLKLIRVWVGYSRVKPKSPVLAAQVDLAGKFREYMHVGFSASNALGSAFHIVERWKFRTFGSHPDAVQEDDDWLVCFENPRNVRHRYGLDVRVSVVGLRIPFWSLLPGLAAVVVLTAFIAYSLIRGKKRIVCEGVGLNRVPGRLSLAEIKSATSGFNENTIVGLTGHSATATLSPRSLLQ
;
A
#
# COMPACT_ATOMS: atom_id res chain seq x y z
N MET A 1 48.35 -4.86 48.19
CA MET A 1 47.20 -5.72 48.54
C MET A 1 45.98 -5.09 47.90
N ASN A 2 45.47 -5.70 46.84
CA ASN A 2 44.57 -5.09 45.87
C ASN A 2 43.36 -6.03 45.74
N PRO A 3 42.14 -5.64 46.15
CA PRO A 3 40.97 -6.49 45.96
C PRO A 3 40.25 -6.06 44.67
N PHE A 4 40.72 -6.58 43.54
CA PHE A 4 39.90 -6.76 42.35
C PHE A 4 39.25 -8.13 42.45
N LEU A 5 38.00 -8.18 42.91
CA LEU A 5 37.19 -9.39 42.80
C LEU A 5 35.72 -9.05 42.57
N PHE A 6 35.23 -9.60 41.44
CA PHE A 6 33.87 -10.06 41.22
C PHE A 6 32.75 -9.01 41.25
N PHE A 7 32.52 -8.38 40.10
CA PHE A 7 31.17 -8.10 39.63
C PHE A 7 31.04 -8.44 38.15
N PHE A 8 30.91 -9.74 37.88
CA PHE A 8 30.35 -10.24 36.64
C PHE A 8 28.85 -9.95 36.69
N PHE A 9 28.46 -8.72 36.35
CA PHE A 9 27.04 -8.37 36.21
C PHE A 9 26.53 -9.02 34.92
N PHE A 10 25.85 -10.15 35.10
CA PHE A 10 24.86 -10.67 34.15
C PHE A 10 23.78 -9.58 33.92
N TYR A 11 24.03 -8.65 33.00
CA TYR A 11 22.96 -7.87 32.37
C TYR A 11 22.49 -8.63 31.14
N LEU A 12 21.86 -9.78 31.39
CA LEU A 12 21.03 -10.44 30.41
C LEU A 12 19.57 -10.10 30.75
N ILE A 13 18.91 -9.51 29.75
CA ILE A 13 17.46 -9.56 29.52
C ILE A 13 16.61 -8.68 30.44
N LEU A 14 16.21 -7.53 29.89
CA LEU A 14 14.82 -7.05 29.88
C LEU A 14 14.74 -5.89 28.87
N LEU A 15 14.88 -6.22 27.58
CA LEU A 15 14.27 -5.36 26.56
C LEU A 15 12.76 -5.45 26.81
N PRO A 16 12.01 -4.33 26.86
CA PRO A 16 10.57 -4.42 26.84
C PRO A 16 10.21 -5.18 25.57
N ALA A 17 9.52 -6.32 25.72
CA ALA A 17 9.00 -7.06 24.59
C ALA A 17 8.25 -6.04 23.73
N LEU A 18 8.77 -5.81 22.54
CA LEU A 18 8.18 -4.99 21.52
C LEU A 18 6.80 -5.61 21.26
N SER A 19 5.76 -5.08 21.88
CA SER A 19 4.40 -5.39 21.45
C SER A 19 4.20 -4.63 20.15
N LEU A 20 4.74 -5.18 19.07
CA LEU A 20 4.24 -4.94 17.73
C LEU A 20 2.76 -5.26 17.83
N ARG A 21 1.93 -4.20 17.84
CA ARG A 21 0.50 -4.33 17.59
C ARG A 21 0.39 -4.93 16.20
N PHE A 22 0.28 -6.24 16.13
CA PHE A 22 -0.07 -6.96 14.91
C PHE A 22 -1.46 -6.45 14.52
N SER A 23 -1.49 -5.54 13.54
CA SER A 23 -2.73 -5.10 12.94
C SER A 23 -3.26 -6.28 12.12
N PRO A 24 -4.44 -6.83 12.43
CA PRO A 24 -4.97 -7.97 11.70
C PRO A 24 -5.48 -7.54 10.31
N SER A 25 -5.43 -8.47 9.36
CA SER A 25 -5.91 -8.42 7.97
C SER A 25 -5.09 -7.63 6.95
N GLN A 26 -3.84 -8.06 6.69
CA GLN A 26 -3.31 -7.82 5.35
C GLN A 26 -4.08 -8.73 4.38
N PRO A 27 -4.65 -8.21 3.28
CA PRO A 27 -5.16 -9.08 2.21
C PRO A 27 -3.99 -9.93 1.67
N ASN A 28 -4.29 -11.09 1.09
CA ASN A 28 -3.30 -12.03 0.53
C ASN A 28 -2.61 -11.46 -0.74
N LEU A 29 -2.03 -10.25 -0.64
CA LEU A 29 -1.44 -9.48 -1.73
C LEU A 29 -0.07 -8.93 -1.30
N THR A 30 0.90 -9.03 -2.20
CA THR A 30 2.19 -8.33 -2.12
C THR A 30 2.11 -7.08 -2.99
N LEU A 31 2.41 -5.92 -2.42
CA LEU A 31 2.44 -4.63 -3.12
C LEU A 31 3.88 -4.24 -3.45
N TYR A 32 4.07 -3.69 -4.65
CA TYR A 32 5.36 -3.24 -5.18
C TYR A 32 5.24 -1.82 -5.73
N GLY A 33 6.34 -1.07 -5.69
CA GLY A 33 6.39 0.31 -6.19
C GLY A 33 5.45 1.23 -5.43
N ASP A 34 4.72 2.05 -6.16
CA ASP A 34 3.76 3.04 -5.66
C ASP A 34 2.42 2.41 -5.23
N ALA A 35 2.26 1.08 -5.28
CA ALA A 35 0.99 0.44 -4.94
C ALA A 35 0.69 0.50 -3.43
N PHE A 36 -0.54 0.84 -3.06
CA PHE A 36 -0.99 0.91 -1.67
C PHE A 36 -2.47 0.55 -1.53
N PHE A 37 -2.89 0.16 -0.33
CA PHE A 37 -4.30 -0.05 -0.01
C PHE A 37 -5.01 1.28 0.25
N ARG A 38 -6.12 1.49 -0.44
CA ARG A 38 -7.01 2.65 -0.26
C ARG A 38 -8.36 2.16 0.26
N GLY A 39 -8.48 2.01 1.58
CA GLY A 39 -9.65 1.37 2.18
C GLY A 39 -9.75 -0.10 1.76
N HIS A 40 -10.81 -0.48 1.05
CA HIS A 40 -11.00 -1.85 0.54
C HIS A 40 -10.57 -2.04 -0.92
N THR A 41 -9.92 -1.04 -1.53
CA THR A 41 -9.45 -1.10 -2.91
C THR A 41 -7.93 -1.07 -2.95
N ILE A 42 -7.38 -1.49 -4.08
CA ILE A 42 -5.95 -1.42 -4.37
C ILE A 42 -5.73 -0.21 -5.27
N SER A 43 -4.85 0.71 -4.88
CA SER A 43 -4.38 1.76 -5.78
C SER A 43 -3.00 1.34 -6.28
N LEU A 44 -2.83 1.13 -7.58
CA LEU A 44 -1.56 0.69 -8.16
C LEU A 44 -0.60 1.87 -8.37
N THR A 45 -1.13 3.04 -8.70
CA THR A 45 -0.36 4.29 -8.82
C THR A 45 -1.02 5.39 -7.99
N GLN A 46 -0.37 6.55 -7.98
CA GLN A 46 -0.82 7.76 -7.31
C GLN A 46 -0.74 8.96 -8.24
N GLN A 47 -1.58 9.97 -7.99
CA GLN A 47 -1.45 11.25 -8.68
C GLN A 47 -0.21 11.99 -8.19
N GLN A 48 0.61 12.44 -9.13
CA GLN A 48 1.76 13.31 -8.89
C GLN A 48 1.56 14.66 -9.60
N PRO A 49 2.18 15.75 -9.11
CA PRO A 49 2.19 17.03 -9.83
C PRO A 49 2.81 16.83 -11.22
N CYS A 50 2.13 17.31 -12.27
CA CYS A 50 2.71 17.30 -13.60
C CYS A 50 3.87 18.30 -13.63
N PHE A 51 5.10 17.80 -13.74
CA PHE A 51 6.27 18.66 -13.92
C PHE A 51 6.40 19.01 -15.41
N PRO A 52 6.47 20.30 -15.78
CA PRO A 52 6.82 20.66 -17.14
C PRO A 52 8.31 20.37 -17.36
N SER A 53 8.61 19.33 -18.15
CA SER A 53 9.95 18.98 -18.67
C SER A 53 10.88 18.19 -17.72
N PRO A 54 11.82 17.37 -18.25
CA PRO A 54 12.49 16.31 -17.53
C PRO A 54 13.63 16.90 -16.71
N SER A 55 13.40 17.16 -15.43
CA SER A 55 14.55 17.13 -14.53
C SER A 55 15.10 15.69 -14.53
N PRO A 56 16.41 15.47 -14.73
CA PRO A 56 17.04 14.14 -14.71
C PRO A 56 17.18 13.63 -13.26
N ARG A 57 16.16 13.88 -12.44
CA ARG A 57 16.14 13.52 -11.03
C ARG A 57 15.35 12.24 -10.88
N ASN A 58 16.15 11.18 -10.83
CA ASN A 58 15.90 9.83 -10.39
C ASN A 58 15.15 8.94 -11.37
N CYS A 59 15.91 7.98 -11.92
CA CYS A 59 15.48 6.63 -12.29
C CYS A 59 14.91 5.88 -11.07
N SER A 60 13.97 6.48 -10.36
CA SER A 60 13.15 5.80 -9.37
C SER A 60 11.94 5.23 -10.10
N SER A 61 11.47 4.06 -9.69
CA SER A 61 10.18 3.44 -10.05
C SER A 61 8.94 4.28 -9.70
N SER A 62 9.09 5.60 -9.57
CA SER A 62 8.04 6.57 -9.28
C SER A 62 7.02 6.53 -10.40
N GLY A 63 5.74 6.43 -10.03
CA GLY A 63 4.65 6.29 -10.98
C GLY A 63 4.46 4.89 -11.53
N ILE A 64 5.08 3.85 -10.94
CA ILE A 64 4.82 2.44 -11.24
C ILE A 64 4.34 1.77 -9.97
N GLY A 65 3.31 0.94 -10.03
CA GLY A 65 3.04 0.03 -8.94
C GLY A 65 2.29 -1.22 -9.36
N ARG A 66 2.43 -2.23 -8.52
CA ARG A 66 1.99 -3.58 -8.80
C ARG A 66 1.42 -4.22 -7.54
N ALA A 67 0.40 -5.05 -7.72
CA ALA A 67 -0.19 -5.83 -6.65
C ALA A 67 -0.35 -7.27 -7.14
N LEU A 68 0.35 -8.21 -6.49
CA LEU A 68 0.35 -9.63 -6.84
C LEU A 68 -0.25 -10.46 -5.72
N TYR A 69 -0.97 -11.52 -6.06
CA TYR A 69 -1.39 -12.53 -5.08
C TYR A 69 -0.17 -13.22 -4.47
N VAL A 70 -0.18 -13.38 -3.14
CA VAL A 70 0.98 -13.84 -2.35
C VAL A 70 1.44 -15.24 -2.75
N TYR A 71 0.50 -16.12 -3.11
CA TYR A 71 0.81 -17.52 -3.42
C TYR A 71 0.85 -17.73 -4.93
N PRO A 72 1.96 -18.21 -5.50
CA PRO A 72 2.02 -18.60 -6.91
C PRO A 72 0.94 -19.65 -7.23
N ILE A 73 0.31 -19.51 -8.40
CA ILE A 73 -0.76 -20.39 -8.87
C ILE A 73 -0.17 -21.34 -9.91
N LYS A 74 -0.59 -22.61 -9.87
CA LYS A 74 -0.14 -23.63 -10.84
C LYS A 74 -0.81 -23.40 -12.20
N PHE A 75 -0.01 -23.22 -13.25
CA PHE A 75 -0.46 -23.02 -14.64
C PHE A 75 -0.02 -24.13 -15.60
N LEU A 76 1.00 -24.89 -15.24
CA LEU A 76 1.50 -26.00 -16.07
C LEU A 76 1.58 -27.25 -15.20
N GLU A 77 1.04 -28.37 -15.69
CA GLU A 77 1.22 -29.69 -15.09
C GLU A 77 2.39 -30.40 -15.79
N PRO A 78 3.58 -30.50 -15.17
CA PRO A 78 4.78 -31.00 -15.86
C PRO A 78 4.66 -32.45 -16.30
N SER A 79 3.90 -33.26 -15.56
CA SER A 79 3.72 -34.69 -15.84
C SER A 79 2.96 -34.96 -17.14
N THR A 80 2.04 -34.07 -17.52
CA THR A 80 1.21 -34.19 -18.72
C THR A 80 1.52 -33.11 -19.76
N ASN A 81 2.40 -32.16 -19.42
CA ASN A 81 2.67 -30.95 -20.18
C ASN A 81 1.38 -30.18 -20.54
N THR A 82 0.39 -30.17 -19.63
CA THR A 82 -0.90 -29.50 -19.86
C THR A 82 -0.90 -28.09 -19.28
N THR A 83 -1.35 -27.14 -20.09
CA THR A 83 -1.49 -25.74 -19.70
C THR A 83 -2.90 -25.49 -19.16
N ALA A 84 -2.99 -24.76 -18.05
CA ALA A 84 -4.25 -24.43 -17.42
C ALA A 84 -5.05 -23.43 -18.27
N SER A 85 -6.36 -23.66 -18.35
CA SER A 85 -7.31 -22.63 -18.71
C SER A 85 -7.51 -21.70 -17.52
N PHE A 86 -7.96 -20.46 -17.75
CA PHE A 86 -8.21 -19.53 -16.64
C PHE A 86 -9.36 -18.59 -16.91
N SER A 87 -9.92 -18.05 -15.82
CA SER A 87 -10.82 -16.91 -15.89
C SER A 87 -10.49 -15.89 -14.81
N CYS A 88 -10.58 -14.62 -15.18
CA CYS A 88 -10.39 -13.48 -14.31
C CYS A 88 -11.62 -12.57 -14.42
N ARG A 89 -12.06 -12.02 -13.30
CA ARG A 89 -13.08 -10.98 -13.24
C ARG A 89 -12.64 -9.92 -12.26
N PHE A 90 -12.63 -8.67 -12.69
CA PHE A 90 -12.28 -7.56 -11.80
C PHE A 90 -13.04 -6.30 -12.17
N SER A 91 -13.02 -5.32 -11.27
CA SER A 91 -13.41 -3.95 -11.56
C SER A 91 -12.22 -3.03 -11.41
N PHE A 92 -12.21 -1.96 -12.19
CA PHE A 92 -11.22 -0.91 -12.04
C PHE A 92 -11.79 0.48 -12.36
N THR A 93 -11.09 1.51 -11.90
CA THR A 93 -11.32 2.92 -12.25
C THR A 93 -9.98 3.61 -12.49
N ILE A 94 -9.89 4.43 -13.55
CA ILE A 94 -8.73 5.30 -13.82
C ILE A 94 -9.14 6.74 -13.53
N ILE A 95 -8.54 7.35 -12.50
CA ILE A 95 -8.82 8.74 -12.12
C ILE A 95 -7.61 9.60 -12.41
N ALA A 96 -7.60 10.23 -13.59
CA ALA A 96 -6.54 11.13 -14.00
C ALA A 96 -6.62 12.49 -13.29
N SER A 97 -5.46 13.11 -13.11
CA SER A 97 -5.35 14.51 -12.72
C SER A 97 -5.82 15.40 -13.88
N PRO A 98 -6.70 16.39 -13.64
CA PRO A 98 -7.24 17.24 -14.71
C PRO A 98 -6.18 18.15 -15.37
N SER A 99 -5.02 18.33 -14.73
CA SER A 99 -3.94 19.18 -15.23
C SER A 99 -2.82 18.42 -15.92
N CYS A 100 -2.87 17.08 -15.96
CA CYS A 100 -1.81 16.24 -16.52
C CYS A 100 -2.31 15.47 -17.75
N PRO A 101 -1.42 15.06 -18.66
CA PRO A 101 -1.79 14.13 -19.71
C PRO A 101 -2.23 12.78 -19.11
N PHE A 102 -2.98 12.01 -19.90
CA PHE A 102 -3.20 10.60 -19.62
C PHE A 102 -1.93 9.80 -19.94
N GLY A 103 -1.85 8.61 -19.37
CA GLY A 103 -0.76 7.68 -19.56
C GLY A 103 -0.33 7.07 -18.23
N ASP A 104 0.27 5.88 -18.25
CA ASP A 104 0.30 4.98 -19.41
C ASP A 104 -0.97 4.12 -19.42
N GLY A 105 -1.29 3.51 -18.28
CA GLY A 105 -2.44 2.64 -18.12
C GLY A 105 -2.17 1.59 -17.05
N PHE A 106 -2.87 0.46 -17.15
CA PHE A 106 -2.59 -0.70 -16.31
C PHE A 106 -2.91 -2.00 -17.02
N ALA A 107 -2.42 -3.10 -16.47
CA ALA A 107 -2.62 -4.43 -17.00
C ALA A 107 -2.96 -5.44 -15.91
N PHE A 108 -3.82 -6.41 -16.26
CA PHE A 108 -3.89 -7.68 -15.55
C PHE A 108 -2.67 -8.52 -15.96
N LEU A 109 -1.93 -9.03 -14.98
CA LEU A 109 -0.62 -9.65 -15.18
C LEU A 109 -0.57 -11.08 -14.64
N ILE A 110 -0.05 -11.99 -15.45
CA ILE A 110 0.41 -13.32 -15.04
C ILE A 110 1.91 -13.40 -15.35
N ALA A 111 2.78 -13.48 -14.35
CA ALA A 111 4.24 -13.43 -14.52
C ALA A 111 4.96 -14.55 -13.76
N SER A 112 6.04 -15.08 -14.34
CA SER A 112 6.83 -16.15 -13.72
C SER A 112 7.74 -15.67 -12.60
N ASN A 113 8.01 -14.37 -12.57
CA ASN A 113 8.89 -13.71 -11.62
C ASN A 113 8.19 -12.46 -11.08
N ALA A 114 7.87 -12.46 -9.79
CA ALA A 114 7.16 -11.36 -9.14
C ALA A 114 7.95 -10.05 -9.13
N ASP A 115 9.28 -10.16 -9.03
CA ASP A 115 10.20 -9.04 -8.85
C ASP A 115 10.66 -8.43 -10.19
N SER A 116 10.33 -9.07 -11.31
CA SER A 116 10.66 -8.56 -12.64
C SER A 116 9.63 -7.53 -13.12
N PHE A 117 10.03 -6.26 -13.19
CA PHE A 117 9.26 -5.18 -13.78
C PHE A 117 10.18 -4.12 -14.39
N THR A 118 9.75 -3.49 -15.49
CA THR A 118 10.47 -2.42 -16.19
C THR A 118 9.97 -1.02 -15.78
N PHE A 119 10.61 0.01 -16.35
CA PHE A 119 10.41 1.43 -16.16
C PHE A 119 9.01 1.92 -16.55
N SER A 120 8.64 3.09 -16.01
CA SER A 120 7.53 3.89 -16.50
C SER A 120 8.01 4.60 -17.77
N ASN A 121 7.38 4.30 -18.91
CA ASN A 121 7.59 4.90 -20.25
C ASN A 121 6.80 4.07 -21.28
N GLY A 122 5.51 3.84 -21.06
CA GLY A 122 4.68 3.00 -21.93
C GLY A 122 4.77 1.48 -21.68
N PHE A 123 5.68 1.01 -20.82
CA PHE A 123 5.81 -0.42 -20.51
C PHE A 123 4.85 -0.94 -19.43
N LEU A 124 3.98 -0.10 -18.86
CA LEU A 124 2.97 -0.47 -17.85
C LEU A 124 3.54 -1.14 -16.58
N GLY A 125 4.85 -1.02 -16.35
CA GLY A 125 5.57 -1.78 -15.32
C GLY A 125 5.53 -3.29 -15.55
N LEU A 126 5.29 -3.77 -16.76
CA LEU A 126 5.36 -5.19 -17.12
C LEU A 126 6.80 -5.73 -17.00
N PRO A 127 7.05 -7.04 -17.03
CA PRO A 127 8.42 -7.56 -17.10
C PRO A 127 9.09 -7.24 -18.46
N ASP A 128 10.38 -6.90 -18.45
CA ASP A 128 11.17 -6.74 -19.68
C ASP A 128 11.96 -8.03 -19.96
N PRO A 129 11.69 -8.73 -21.08
CA PRO A 129 12.45 -9.92 -21.47
C PRO A 129 13.96 -9.68 -21.64
N ALA A 130 14.40 -8.45 -21.91
CA ALA A 130 15.82 -8.14 -21.98
C ALA A 130 16.48 -8.14 -20.59
N LEU A 131 15.72 -7.80 -19.54
CA LEU A 131 16.18 -7.79 -18.14
C LEU A 131 15.99 -9.14 -17.44
N ASP A 132 14.97 -9.90 -17.83
CA ASP A 132 14.73 -11.27 -17.36
C ASP A 132 14.50 -12.22 -18.55
N PRO A 133 15.58 -12.65 -19.25
CA PRO A 133 15.47 -13.50 -20.45
C PRO A 133 14.86 -14.88 -20.22
N HIS A 134 14.87 -15.34 -18.97
CA HIS A 134 14.22 -16.58 -18.59
C HIS A 134 12.79 -16.34 -18.14
N GLY A 135 12.45 -15.12 -17.72
CA GLY A 135 11.11 -14.73 -17.30
C GLY A 135 10.09 -14.88 -18.42
N SER A 136 8.84 -15.07 -18.01
CA SER A 136 7.71 -15.04 -18.92
C SER A 136 6.53 -14.32 -18.29
N PHE A 137 5.74 -13.68 -19.13
CA PHE A 137 4.50 -13.06 -18.72
C PHE A 137 3.45 -13.10 -19.83
N VAL A 138 2.20 -13.06 -19.37
CA VAL A 138 1.03 -12.77 -20.18
C VAL A 138 0.30 -11.64 -19.50
N ALA A 139 -0.11 -10.63 -20.27
CA ALA A 139 -0.88 -9.52 -19.76
C ALA A 139 -2.09 -9.20 -20.65
N VAL A 140 -3.10 -8.59 -20.03
CA VAL A 140 -4.18 -7.90 -20.74
C VAL A 140 -4.11 -6.46 -20.31
N GLU A 141 -3.68 -5.59 -21.21
CA GLU A 141 -3.47 -4.18 -20.99
C GLU A 141 -4.70 -3.33 -21.30
N PHE A 142 -4.80 -2.22 -20.59
CA PHE A 142 -5.79 -1.16 -20.76
C PHE A 142 -5.00 0.14 -20.90
N ASP A 143 -4.59 0.43 -22.13
CA ASP A 143 -3.68 1.52 -22.44
C ASP A 143 -4.44 2.83 -22.71
N THR A 144 -3.92 3.91 -22.15
CA THR A 144 -4.48 5.27 -22.22
C THR A 144 -3.51 6.29 -22.84
N ALA A 145 -2.37 5.82 -23.35
CA ALA A 145 -1.36 6.58 -24.08
C ALA A 145 -1.15 5.95 -25.47
N PHE A 146 -0.57 6.73 -26.39
CA PHE A 146 -0.22 6.25 -27.72
C PHE A 146 1.28 6.40 -27.92
N ASP A 147 1.95 5.27 -28.08
CA ASP A 147 3.34 5.14 -28.46
C ASP A 147 3.48 4.17 -29.64
N PRO A 148 3.73 4.67 -30.87
CA PRO A 148 3.87 3.81 -32.04
C PRO A 148 5.09 2.87 -31.96
N SER A 149 6.07 3.15 -31.07
CA SER A 149 7.21 2.25 -30.87
C SER A 149 6.86 1.01 -30.04
N HIS A 150 5.75 1.04 -29.29
CA HIS A 150 5.18 -0.11 -28.58
C HIS A 150 4.11 -0.84 -29.39
N GLY A 151 3.83 -0.39 -30.63
CA GLY A 151 2.84 -1.02 -31.50
C GLY A 151 1.40 -0.62 -31.20
N ASP A 152 1.20 0.44 -30.42
CA ASP A 152 -0.12 0.96 -30.08
C ASP A 152 -0.91 1.32 -31.33
N ILE A 153 -2.20 1.01 -31.32
CA ILE A 153 -3.11 1.33 -32.42
C ILE A 153 -3.76 2.71 -32.26
N ASN A 154 -3.87 3.19 -31.03
CA ASN A 154 -4.35 4.51 -30.62
C ASN A 154 -4.08 4.71 -29.12
N ASP A 155 -4.54 5.84 -28.56
CA ASP A 155 -4.34 6.22 -27.16
C ASP A 155 -5.42 5.71 -26.19
N ASN A 156 -6.25 4.74 -26.61
CA ASN A 156 -7.34 4.18 -25.80
C ASN A 156 -7.70 2.78 -26.33
N HIS A 157 -6.87 1.79 -25.98
CA HIS A 157 -7.01 0.43 -26.50
C HIS A 157 -6.92 -0.64 -25.40
N VAL A 158 -7.43 -1.83 -25.72
CA VAL A 158 -7.26 -3.04 -24.92
C VAL A 158 -6.38 -3.99 -25.72
N GLY A 159 -5.34 -4.51 -25.07
CA GLY A 159 -4.30 -5.34 -25.69
C GLY A 159 -4.12 -6.68 -25.00
N ILE A 160 -3.42 -7.59 -25.67
CA ILE A 160 -3.02 -8.90 -25.15
C ILE A 160 -1.54 -9.07 -25.40
N ASP A 161 -0.78 -9.19 -24.34
CA ASP A 161 0.67 -9.14 -24.37
C ASP A 161 1.23 -10.49 -23.98
N VAL A 162 2.21 -10.97 -24.74
CA VAL A 162 2.86 -12.26 -24.48
C VAL A 162 4.36 -12.08 -24.60
N ASN A 163 5.04 -11.97 -23.45
CA ASN A 163 6.49 -11.73 -23.36
C ASN A 163 6.98 -10.51 -24.18
N SER A 164 6.15 -9.50 -24.38
CA SER A 164 6.48 -8.24 -25.08
C SER A 164 5.42 -7.19 -24.74
N ILE A 165 5.77 -5.91 -24.76
CA ILE A 165 4.78 -4.82 -24.71
C ILE A 165 4.01 -4.69 -26.04
N VAL A 166 4.55 -5.24 -27.13
CA VAL A 166 3.83 -5.24 -28.40
C VAL A 166 2.74 -6.29 -28.36
N SER A 167 1.50 -5.83 -28.22
CA SER A 167 0.29 -6.64 -28.23
C SER A 167 0.22 -7.65 -29.40
N VAL A 168 -0.03 -8.93 -29.10
CA VAL A 168 -0.31 -9.95 -30.14
C VAL A 168 -1.69 -9.76 -30.77
N ALA A 169 -2.59 -9.08 -30.06
CA ALA A 169 -3.88 -8.63 -30.55
C ALA A 169 -4.35 -7.43 -29.72
N SER A 170 -4.87 -6.41 -30.38
CA SER A 170 -5.40 -5.21 -29.74
C SER A 170 -6.71 -4.74 -30.39
N VAL A 171 -7.48 -3.93 -29.67
CA VAL A 171 -8.72 -3.33 -30.17
C VAL A 171 -8.88 -1.91 -29.69
N ASP A 172 -9.33 -1.02 -30.58
CA ASP A 172 -9.75 0.33 -30.22
C ASP A 172 -10.95 0.23 -29.27
N ALA A 173 -10.75 0.59 -28.01
CA ALA A 173 -11.78 0.47 -26.99
C ALA A 173 -12.94 1.45 -27.24
N VAL A 174 -12.68 2.62 -27.85
CA VAL A 174 -13.73 3.59 -28.19
C VAL A 174 -14.69 3.00 -29.22
N SER A 175 -14.17 2.27 -30.21
CA SER A 175 -14.99 1.56 -31.21
C SER A 175 -15.94 0.51 -30.58
N LYS A 176 -15.63 0.06 -29.36
CA LYS A 176 -16.45 -0.89 -28.57
C LYS A 176 -17.32 -0.19 -27.54
N GLY A 177 -17.38 1.15 -27.56
CA GLY A 177 -18.14 1.97 -26.63
C GLY A 177 -17.50 2.08 -25.25
N ILE A 178 -16.19 1.84 -25.14
CA ILE A 178 -15.41 1.89 -23.90
C ILE A 178 -14.41 3.05 -23.97
N ASP A 179 -14.61 4.03 -23.11
CA ASP A 179 -13.65 5.09 -22.84
C ASP A 179 -12.92 4.79 -21.52
N LEU A 180 -11.65 4.39 -21.62
CA LEU A 180 -10.78 4.05 -20.48
C LEU A 180 -10.47 5.29 -19.64
N LYS A 181 -10.55 6.48 -20.25
CA LYS A 181 -10.25 7.79 -19.65
C LYS A 181 -11.45 8.40 -18.93
N SER A 182 -12.62 7.75 -18.98
CA SER A 182 -13.89 8.30 -18.50
C SER A 182 -14.01 8.51 -16.97
N GLY A 183 -13.10 7.95 -16.17
CA GLY A 183 -13.20 7.99 -14.70
C GLY A 183 -14.33 7.16 -14.11
N ARG A 184 -15.03 6.36 -14.93
CA ARG A 184 -16.11 5.48 -14.50
C ARG A 184 -15.56 4.11 -14.13
N GLU A 185 -16.18 3.49 -13.12
CA GLU A 185 -15.92 2.09 -12.79
C GLU A 185 -16.28 1.19 -13.99
N MET A 186 -15.33 0.34 -14.38
CA MET A 186 -15.48 -0.64 -15.46
C MET A 186 -15.29 -2.04 -14.90
N MET A 187 -16.11 -2.98 -15.38
CA MET A 187 -16.01 -4.40 -15.09
C MET A 187 -15.34 -5.12 -16.25
N VAL A 188 -14.41 -6.01 -15.94
CA VAL A 188 -13.66 -6.80 -16.90
C VAL A 188 -13.87 -8.29 -16.64
N TRP A 189 -13.98 -9.04 -17.73
CA TRP A 189 -13.91 -10.51 -17.74
C TRP A 189 -12.84 -10.94 -18.73
N ILE A 190 -11.94 -11.80 -18.30
CA ILE A 190 -10.93 -12.44 -19.15
C ILE A 190 -11.13 -13.94 -19.04
N GLU A 191 -11.26 -14.62 -20.17
CA GLU A 191 -11.38 -16.08 -20.21
C GLU A 191 -10.40 -16.62 -21.25
N TYR A 192 -9.55 -17.55 -20.82
CA TYR A 192 -8.65 -18.28 -21.70
C TYR A 192 -9.00 -19.77 -21.65
N SER A 193 -9.22 -20.35 -22.83
CA SER A 193 -9.38 -21.80 -23.00
C SER A 193 -8.13 -22.36 -23.67
N ASP A 194 -7.41 -23.21 -22.94
CA ASP A 194 -6.21 -23.87 -23.48
C ASP A 194 -6.55 -24.92 -24.55
N VAL A 195 -7.74 -25.51 -24.51
CA VAL A 195 -8.19 -26.44 -25.57
C VAL A 195 -8.43 -25.72 -26.89
N LEU A 196 -9.03 -24.52 -26.81
CA LEU A 196 -9.35 -23.71 -27.98
C LEU A 196 -8.22 -22.75 -28.38
N LYS A 197 -7.15 -22.66 -27.58
CA LYS A 197 -6.11 -21.63 -27.67
C LYS A 197 -6.70 -20.24 -27.87
N LEU A 198 -7.72 -19.92 -27.08
CA LEU A 198 -8.57 -18.76 -27.31
C LEU A 198 -8.74 -17.96 -26.04
N ILE A 199 -8.27 -16.71 -26.10
CA ILE A 199 -8.48 -15.70 -25.07
C ILE A 199 -9.57 -14.73 -25.51
N ARG A 200 -10.48 -14.41 -24.59
CA ARG A 200 -11.56 -13.44 -24.79
C ARG A 200 -11.59 -12.45 -23.64
N VAL A 201 -11.75 -11.18 -23.99
CA VAL A 201 -11.82 -10.06 -23.05
C VAL A 201 -13.15 -9.35 -23.25
N TRP A 202 -13.89 -9.15 -22.16
CA TRP A 202 -15.10 -8.32 -22.12
C TRP A 202 -14.84 -7.15 -21.19
N VAL A 203 -15.35 -5.98 -21.57
CA VAL A 203 -15.31 -4.77 -20.76
C VAL A 203 -16.70 -4.14 -20.80
N GLY A 204 -17.16 -3.60 -19.68
CA GLY A 204 -18.44 -2.89 -19.63
C GLY A 204 -18.60 -2.04 -18.37
N TYR A 205 -19.50 -1.06 -18.44
CA TYR A 205 -19.85 -0.19 -17.31
C TYR A 205 -20.89 -0.79 -16.35
N SER A 206 -21.35 -2.00 -16.61
CA SER A 206 -22.35 -2.72 -15.81
C SER A 206 -21.72 -3.96 -15.18
N ARG A 207 -22.32 -4.44 -14.10
CA ARG A 207 -21.94 -5.71 -13.45
C ARG A 207 -22.33 -6.95 -14.26
N VAL A 208 -23.15 -6.79 -15.29
CA VAL A 208 -23.57 -7.87 -16.18
C VAL A 208 -22.56 -8.00 -17.32
N LYS A 209 -22.05 -9.21 -17.55
CA LYS A 209 -21.11 -9.52 -18.63
C LYS A 209 -21.77 -9.22 -19.98
N PRO A 210 -21.16 -8.40 -20.86
CA PRO A 210 -21.69 -8.15 -22.20
C PRO A 210 -21.81 -9.44 -23.03
N LYS A 211 -22.74 -9.46 -23.99
CA LYS A 211 -22.97 -10.64 -24.86
C LYS A 211 -21.77 -10.98 -25.74
N SER A 212 -21.08 -9.96 -26.26
CA SER A 212 -19.91 -10.10 -27.14
C SER A 212 -18.66 -9.56 -26.46
N PRO A 213 -17.50 -10.23 -26.61
CA PRO A 213 -16.23 -9.69 -26.13
C PRO A 213 -15.84 -8.43 -26.91
N VAL A 214 -15.06 -7.56 -26.26
CA VAL A 214 -14.42 -6.43 -26.94
C VAL A 214 -13.24 -6.90 -27.79
N LEU A 215 -12.53 -7.94 -27.31
CA LEU A 215 -11.38 -8.55 -27.97
C LEU A 215 -11.42 -10.07 -27.83
N ALA A 216 -11.15 -10.79 -28.92
CA ALA A 216 -11.00 -12.23 -28.93
C ALA A 216 -9.85 -12.61 -29.87
N ALA A 217 -8.91 -13.43 -29.40
CA ALA A 217 -7.71 -13.78 -30.16
C ALA A 217 -7.35 -15.26 -29.96
N GLN A 218 -6.98 -15.93 -31.07
CA GLN A 218 -6.36 -17.24 -30.99
C GLN A 218 -4.90 -17.06 -30.62
N VAL A 219 -4.53 -17.47 -29.40
CA VAL A 219 -3.19 -17.32 -28.84
C VAL A 219 -2.84 -18.62 -28.13
N ASP A 220 -1.76 -19.27 -28.58
CA ASP A 220 -1.25 -20.46 -27.91
C ASP A 220 -0.31 -20.05 -26.76
N LEU A 221 -0.78 -20.23 -25.52
CA LEU A 221 0.00 -19.95 -24.32
C LEU A 221 0.78 -21.19 -23.82
N ALA A 222 0.74 -22.31 -24.55
CA ALA A 222 1.56 -23.47 -24.24
C ALA A 222 3.05 -23.09 -24.31
N GLY A 223 3.81 -23.54 -23.30
CA GLY A 223 5.23 -23.20 -23.17
C GLY A 223 5.53 -21.74 -22.81
N LYS A 224 4.50 -20.88 -22.62
CA LYS A 224 4.68 -19.52 -22.08
C LYS A 224 4.56 -19.49 -20.56
N PHE A 225 3.76 -20.38 -19.98
CA PHE A 225 3.66 -20.51 -18.54
C PHE A 225 4.73 -21.46 -17.98
N ARG A 226 5.30 -21.07 -16.83
CA ARG A 226 6.02 -22.00 -15.96
C ARG A 226 5.04 -22.79 -15.10
N GLU A 227 5.54 -23.77 -14.33
CA GLU A 227 4.71 -24.56 -13.42
C GLU A 227 3.88 -23.67 -12.50
N TYR A 228 4.52 -22.69 -11.86
CA TYR A 228 3.87 -21.70 -11.01
C TYR A 228 4.09 -20.28 -11.56
N MET A 229 3.02 -19.49 -11.52
CA MET A 229 3.02 -18.08 -11.94
C MET A 229 2.40 -17.20 -10.85
N HIS A 230 2.87 -15.97 -10.74
CA HIS A 230 2.24 -14.92 -9.96
C HIS A 230 1.14 -14.24 -10.76
N VAL A 231 0.02 -13.93 -10.13
CA VAL A 231 -1.12 -13.29 -10.77
C VAL A 231 -1.45 -12.00 -10.05
N GLY A 232 -1.80 -10.95 -10.77
CA GLY A 232 -2.19 -9.68 -10.18
C GLY A 232 -2.31 -8.57 -11.21
N PHE A 233 -1.83 -7.38 -10.86
CA PHE A 233 -1.94 -6.18 -11.69
C PHE A 233 -0.65 -5.37 -11.66
N SER A 234 -0.38 -4.66 -12.75
CA SER A 234 0.70 -3.69 -12.87
C SER A 234 0.17 -2.41 -13.52
N ALA A 235 0.65 -1.25 -13.13
CA ALA A 235 0.26 0.03 -13.72
C ALA A 235 1.45 0.99 -13.76
N SER A 236 1.43 1.91 -14.74
CA SER A 236 2.33 3.05 -14.75
C SER A 236 1.65 4.34 -15.19
N ASN A 237 2.22 5.47 -14.79
CA ASN A 237 1.78 6.80 -15.18
C ASN A 237 2.67 7.45 -16.26
N ALA A 238 3.90 6.98 -16.51
CA ALA A 238 4.96 7.73 -17.21
C ALA A 238 4.91 9.25 -17.00
N LEU A 239 4.60 10.02 -18.06
CA LEU A 239 4.47 11.48 -18.02
C LEU A 239 3.08 11.96 -17.57
N GLY A 240 2.12 11.05 -17.51
CA GLY A 240 0.78 11.27 -17.00
C GLY A 240 0.71 11.23 -15.47
N SER A 241 -0.53 11.27 -14.96
CA SER A 241 -0.78 11.27 -13.52
C SER A 241 -2.19 10.79 -13.25
N ALA A 242 -2.34 9.51 -12.92
CA ALA A 242 -3.61 8.91 -12.57
C ALA A 242 -3.52 8.00 -11.35
N PHE A 243 -4.65 7.82 -10.68
CA PHE A 243 -4.88 6.65 -9.84
C PHE A 243 -5.43 5.52 -10.71
N HIS A 244 -4.72 4.39 -10.75
CA HIS A 244 -5.24 3.13 -11.28
C HIS A 244 -5.76 2.30 -10.10
N ILE A 245 -7.08 2.21 -9.94
CA ILE A 245 -7.72 1.60 -8.78
C ILE A 245 -8.37 0.29 -9.19
N VAL A 246 -8.07 -0.79 -8.46
CA VAL A 246 -8.76 -2.08 -8.57
C VAL A 246 -9.65 -2.25 -7.34
N GLU A 247 -10.96 -2.34 -7.54
CA GLU A 247 -11.92 -2.43 -6.41
C GLU A 247 -12.36 -3.85 -6.10
N ARG A 248 -12.44 -4.73 -7.11
CA ARG A 248 -12.84 -6.13 -6.96
C ARG A 248 -12.00 -7.00 -7.86
N TRP A 249 -11.66 -8.20 -7.42
CA TRP A 249 -10.91 -9.15 -8.22
C TRP A 249 -11.23 -10.59 -7.81
N LYS A 250 -11.46 -11.46 -8.79
CA LYS A 250 -11.58 -12.91 -8.65
C LYS A 250 -10.80 -13.55 -9.79
N PHE A 251 -10.00 -14.56 -9.47
CA PHE A 251 -9.23 -15.32 -10.43
C PHE A 251 -9.37 -16.82 -10.15
N ARG A 252 -9.42 -17.63 -11.20
CA ARG A 252 -9.44 -19.10 -11.11
C ARG A 252 -8.75 -19.73 -12.31
N THR A 253 -7.99 -20.79 -12.06
CA THR A 253 -7.49 -21.70 -13.10
C THR A 253 -8.36 -22.95 -13.15
N PHE A 254 -8.35 -23.62 -14.30
CA PHE A 254 -9.01 -24.89 -14.52
C PHE A 254 -8.09 -25.80 -15.33
N GLY A 255 -8.14 -27.10 -15.05
CA GLY A 255 -7.52 -28.10 -15.91
C GLY A 255 -8.25 -28.22 -17.24
N SER A 256 -7.71 -29.03 -18.15
CA SER A 256 -8.30 -29.38 -19.46
C SER A 256 -9.58 -30.23 -19.37
N HIS A 257 -10.26 -30.27 -18.22
CA HIS A 257 -11.52 -30.99 -18.05
C HIS A 257 -12.71 -30.01 -18.17
N PRO A 258 -13.58 -30.18 -19.18
CA PRO A 258 -14.66 -29.23 -19.46
C PRO A 258 -15.85 -29.29 -18.48
N ASP A 259 -15.78 -30.10 -17.42
CA ASP A 259 -16.89 -30.29 -16.49
C ASP A 259 -16.59 -29.66 -15.12
N ALA A 260 -16.95 -28.38 -14.99
CA ALA A 260 -17.58 -27.81 -13.80
C ALA A 260 -17.87 -26.31 -14.06
N VAL A 261 -18.92 -26.03 -14.83
CA VAL A 261 -19.63 -24.75 -14.70
C VAL A 261 -20.44 -24.84 -13.40
N GLN A 262 -19.75 -24.62 -12.27
CA GLN A 262 -20.43 -24.21 -11.05
C GLN A 262 -20.26 -22.68 -10.97
N GLU A 263 -21.35 -21.98 -11.24
CA GLU A 263 -21.53 -20.58 -10.85
C GLU A 263 -21.68 -20.52 -9.32
N ASP A 264 -20.59 -20.79 -8.61
CA ASP A 264 -20.51 -20.34 -7.23
C ASP A 264 -20.16 -18.86 -7.26
N ASP A 265 -21.16 -18.06 -6.88
CA ASP A 265 -21.12 -16.63 -6.59
C ASP A 265 -20.16 -16.25 -5.45
N ASP A 266 -19.23 -17.14 -5.07
CA ASP A 266 -18.24 -16.86 -4.06
C ASP A 266 -17.14 -15.99 -4.68
N TRP A 267 -17.36 -14.68 -4.66
CA TRP A 267 -16.29 -13.73 -4.92
C TRP A 267 -15.18 -14.05 -3.92
N LEU A 268 -13.96 -14.30 -4.38
CA LEU A 268 -12.80 -14.13 -3.51
C LEU A 268 -12.71 -12.63 -3.22
N VAL A 269 -13.55 -12.15 -2.29
CA VAL A 269 -13.36 -10.84 -1.68
C VAL A 269 -12.06 -11.00 -0.89
N CYS A 270 -11.01 -10.27 -1.23
CA CYS A 270 -9.77 -10.25 -0.44
C CYS A 270 -9.95 -9.67 0.98
N PHE A 271 -11.17 -9.60 1.49
CA PHE A 271 -11.52 -9.16 2.82
C PHE A 271 -12.72 -9.99 3.28
N GLU A 272 -12.50 -10.92 4.21
CA GLU A 272 -13.59 -11.41 5.05
C GLU A 272 -14.18 -10.20 5.78
N ASN A 273 -15.45 -9.90 5.52
CA ASN A 273 -16.19 -8.95 6.34
C ASN A 273 -16.54 -9.67 7.65
N PRO A 274 -16.04 -9.25 8.83
CA PRO A 274 -16.42 -9.87 10.08
C PRO A 274 -17.80 -9.32 10.47
N ARG A 275 -18.87 -9.94 9.97
CA ARG A 275 -20.17 -9.96 10.65
C ARG A 275 -21.18 -10.91 10.01
N ASN A 276 -21.66 -11.82 10.86
CA ASN A 276 -22.84 -12.69 10.74
C ASN A 276 -22.69 -14.03 9.99
N VAL A 277 -21.79 -14.88 10.48
CA VAL A 277 -22.07 -16.33 10.49
C VAL A 277 -22.32 -16.77 11.93
N ARG A 278 -23.59 -17.03 12.27
CA ARG A 278 -23.95 -17.74 13.50
C ARG A 278 -23.57 -19.22 13.30
N HIS A 279 -22.32 -19.57 13.59
CA HIS A 279 -22.00 -20.98 13.83
C HIS A 279 -22.41 -21.36 15.25
N ARG A 280 -23.41 -22.24 15.36
CA ARG A 280 -23.65 -23.03 16.56
C ARG A 280 -22.49 -24.01 16.73
N TYR A 281 -21.56 -23.70 17.61
CA TYR A 281 -20.66 -24.70 18.18
C TYR A 281 -21.23 -25.11 19.54
N GLY A 282 -21.67 -26.36 19.64
CA GLY A 282 -21.97 -26.99 20.92
C GLY A 282 -20.68 -27.11 21.72
N LEU A 283 -20.67 -26.55 22.93
CA LEU A 283 -19.56 -26.60 23.86
C LEU A 283 -19.68 -27.89 24.68
N ASP A 284 -18.98 -28.95 24.29
CA ASP A 284 -18.74 -30.10 25.16
C ASP A 284 -17.51 -29.80 26.01
N VAL A 285 -17.71 -29.59 27.31
CA VAL A 285 -16.65 -29.27 28.28
C VAL A 285 -16.32 -30.54 29.05
N ARG A 286 -15.21 -31.20 28.71
CA ARG A 286 -14.56 -32.18 29.58
C ARG A 286 -13.39 -31.52 30.33
N VAL A 287 -13.57 -31.36 31.65
CA VAL A 287 -12.55 -30.86 32.57
C VAL A 287 -11.62 -32.02 32.97
N SER A 288 -10.33 -31.92 32.62
CA SER A 288 -9.27 -32.73 33.23
C SER A 288 -8.57 -31.90 34.29
N VAL A 289 -8.73 -32.30 35.56
CA VAL A 289 -8.06 -31.70 36.72
C VAL A 289 -6.64 -32.27 36.82
N VAL A 290 -5.63 -31.46 36.52
CA VAL A 290 -4.24 -31.71 36.93
C VAL A 290 -3.91 -30.67 38.00
N GLY A 291 -3.79 -31.13 39.25
CA GLY A 291 -3.52 -30.28 40.40
C GLY A 291 -2.10 -29.73 40.40
N LEU A 292 -1.98 -28.41 40.39
CA LEU A 292 -0.73 -27.70 40.66
C LEU A 292 -0.88 -26.91 41.96
N ARG A 293 -0.20 -27.36 43.03
CA ARG A 293 -0.12 -26.65 44.30
C ARG A 293 1.01 -25.60 44.21
N ILE A 294 0.67 -24.32 44.28
CA ILE A 294 1.63 -23.22 44.48
C ILE A 294 1.40 -22.62 45.88
N PRO A 295 2.44 -22.49 46.73
CA PRO A 295 2.28 -22.07 48.12
C PRO A 295 1.94 -20.58 48.25
N PHE A 296 1.02 -20.30 49.18
CA PHE A 296 0.30 -19.04 49.37
C PHE A 296 1.09 -17.91 50.08
N TRP A 297 2.43 -17.91 50.03
CA TRP A 297 3.25 -17.01 50.88
C TRP A 297 4.11 -15.97 50.12
N SER A 298 4.03 -15.86 48.79
CA SER A 298 4.84 -14.92 48.01
C SER A 298 4.16 -13.58 47.64
N LEU A 299 2.91 -13.33 48.04
CA LEU A 299 2.16 -12.12 47.64
C LEU A 299 2.08 -11.00 48.71
N LEU A 300 2.70 -11.17 49.87
CA LEU A 300 2.66 -10.17 50.95
C LEU A 300 3.71 -9.04 50.86
N PRO A 301 4.95 -9.24 50.37
CA PRO A 301 5.94 -8.14 50.30
C PRO A 301 5.64 -7.12 49.18
N GLY A 302 5.05 -7.58 48.06
CA GLY A 302 4.77 -6.73 46.90
C GLY A 302 3.64 -5.72 47.16
N LEU A 303 2.64 -6.08 47.97
CA LEU A 303 1.52 -5.21 48.29
C LEU A 303 1.94 -4.02 49.18
N ALA A 304 2.87 -4.26 50.12
CA ALA A 304 3.37 -3.22 51.02
C ALA A 304 4.17 -2.12 50.27
N ALA A 305 4.97 -2.51 49.27
CA ALA A 305 5.74 -1.55 48.47
C ALA A 305 4.85 -0.61 47.65
N VAL A 306 3.73 -1.11 47.11
CA VAL A 306 2.75 -0.31 46.36
C VAL A 306 2.01 0.69 47.26
N VAL A 307 1.69 0.30 48.50
CA VAL A 307 1.05 1.19 49.48
C VAL A 307 2.00 2.32 49.92
N VAL A 308 3.28 2.02 50.14
CA VAL A 308 4.28 3.04 50.49
C VAL A 308 4.51 4.03 49.34
N LEU A 309 4.58 3.54 48.10
CA LEU A 309 4.79 4.38 46.92
C LEU A 309 3.59 5.32 46.67
N THR A 310 2.37 4.80 46.80
CA THR A 310 1.15 5.61 46.65
C THR A 310 0.98 6.64 47.76
N ALA A 311 1.34 6.28 49.01
CA ALA A 311 1.35 7.22 50.13
C ALA A 311 2.40 8.33 49.95
N PHE A 312 3.59 8.01 49.42
CA PHE A 312 4.65 8.99 49.15
C PHE A 312 4.26 9.99 48.05
N ILE A 313 3.61 9.51 46.98
CA ILE A 313 3.08 10.36 45.90
C ILE A 313 1.95 11.26 46.43
N ALA A 314 1.02 10.71 47.21
CA ALA A 314 -0.04 11.50 47.83
C ALA A 314 0.52 12.58 48.78
N TYR A 315 1.52 12.23 49.59
CA TYR A 315 2.18 13.16 50.51
C TYR A 315 2.90 14.31 49.79
N SER A 316 3.59 14.01 48.68
CA SER A 316 4.30 15.03 47.89
C SER A 316 3.34 15.96 47.14
N LEU A 317 2.19 15.46 46.69
CA LEU A 317 1.12 16.29 46.12
C LEU A 317 0.41 17.18 47.15
N ILE A 318 0.24 16.70 48.39
CA ILE A 318 -0.36 17.50 49.48
C ILE A 318 0.61 18.56 49.99
N ARG A 319 1.92 18.28 50.07
CA ARG A 319 2.94 19.27 50.44
C ARG A 319 3.20 20.32 49.36
N GLY A 320 2.99 20.01 48.08
CA GLY A 320 3.12 20.96 46.97
C GLY A 320 2.02 22.03 46.89
N LYS A 321 1.00 21.96 47.75
CA LYS A 321 -0.20 22.83 47.68
C LYS A 321 -0.43 23.63 48.98
N LYS A 322 0.52 24.50 49.32
CA LYS A 322 0.39 25.66 50.23
C LYS A 322 1.37 26.73 49.74
N ARG A 323 1.05 27.97 49.38
CA ARG A 323 -0.12 28.85 49.50
C ARG A 323 -0.13 29.80 48.28
N ILE A 324 -1.26 30.00 47.62
CA ILE A 324 -1.65 31.33 47.11
C ILE A 324 -3.13 31.49 47.44
N VAL A 325 -3.38 32.30 48.46
CA VAL A 325 -4.69 32.83 48.83
C VAL A 325 -4.95 34.01 47.90
N CYS A 326 -6.11 34.02 47.23
CA CYS A 326 -6.62 35.22 46.57
C CYS A 326 -7.57 35.91 47.55
N GLU A 327 -7.16 37.07 48.05
CA GLU A 327 -8.04 38.05 48.68
C GLU A 327 -7.96 39.32 47.83
N GLY A 328 -9.11 39.78 47.34
CA GLY A 328 -9.19 40.91 46.41
C GLY A 328 -9.06 42.26 47.10
N VAL A 329 -8.74 43.28 46.29
CA VAL A 329 -9.22 44.67 46.31
C VAL A 329 -8.12 45.60 45.78
N GLY A 330 -8.43 46.27 44.66
CA GLY A 330 -8.19 47.70 44.47
C GLY A 330 -6.77 48.23 44.22
N LEU A 331 -6.69 49.01 43.13
CA LEU A 331 -5.91 50.24 42.94
C LEU A 331 -4.46 50.14 42.44
N ASN A 332 -4.33 50.61 41.19
CA ASN A 332 -3.30 51.50 40.64
C ASN A 332 -1.83 51.16 40.93
N ARG A 333 -1.08 50.76 39.90
CA ARG A 333 0.30 51.23 39.69
C ARG A 333 0.80 51.01 38.25
N VAL A 334 1.41 52.08 37.74
CA VAL A 334 2.08 52.33 36.46
C VAL A 334 3.16 51.27 36.14
N PRO A 335 3.53 51.02 34.87
CA PRO A 335 4.63 50.11 34.57
C PRO A 335 5.96 50.65 35.11
N GLY A 336 6.68 49.80 35.84
CA GLY A 336 8.03 50.07 36.30
C GLY A 336 9.02 50.17 35.13
N ARG A 337 9.97 51.10 35.25
CA ARG A 337 11.09 51.23 34.31
C ARG A 337 11.96 49.98 34.34
N LEU A 338 12.17 49.36 33.18
CA LEU A 338 13.13 48.28 32.99
C LEU A 338 14.56 48.83 33.07
N SER A 339 15.46 48.07 33.68
CA SER A 339 16.87 48.45 33.75
C SER A 339 17.57 48.27 32.40
N LEU A 340 18.58 49.09 32.11
CA LEU A 340 19.36 48.99 30.87
C LEU A 340 20.03 47.60 30.73
N ALA A 341 20.34 46.96 31.85
CA ALA A 341 20.92 45.62 31.89
C ALA A 341 19.94 44.54 31.43
N GLU A 342 18.66 44.63 31.82
CA GLU A 342 17.61 43.72 31.38
C GLU A 342 17.32 43.86 29.89
N ILE A 343 17.30 45.10 29.38
CA ILE A 343 17.11 45.36 27.95
C ILE A 343 18.30 44.80 27.15
N LYS A 344 19.54 45.05 27.59
CA LYS A 344 20.75 44.57 26.89
C LYS A 344 20.85 43.04 26.91
N SER A 345 20.40 42.40 27.98
CA SER A 345 20.35 40.94 28.07
C SER A 345 19.28 40.36 27.15
N ALA A 346 18.07 40.93 27.15
CA ALA A 346 16.95 40.44 26.35
C ALA A 346 17.17 40.62 24.83
N THR A 347 17.89 41.67 24.42
CA THR A 347 18.17 41.95 23.00
C THR A 347 19.54 41.46 22.54
N SER A 348 20.30 40.77 23.40
CA SER A 348 21.70 40.39 23.14
C SER A 348 22.54 41.59 22.64
N GLY A 349 22.28 42.77 23.20
CA GLY A 349 22.96 44.01 22.86
C GLY A 349 22.62 44.61 21.49
N PHE A 350 21.47 44.25 20.89
CA PHE A 350 21.09 44.68 19.54
C PHE A 350 22.13 44.29 18.48
N ASN A 351 22.48 43.00 18.46
CA ASN A 351 23.40 42.43 17.49
C ASN A 351 22.88 42.66 16.05
N GLU A 352 23.74 43.20 15.18
CA GLU A 352 23.39 43.57 13.79
C GLU A 352 22.95 42.37 12.94
N ASN A 353 23.33 41.16 13.33
CA ASN A 353 23.02 39.93 12.60
C ASN A 353 21.59 39.40 12.82
N THR A 354 20.81 40.00 13.72
CA THR A 354 19.40 39.60 14.01
C THR A 354 18.38 40.69 13.68
N ILE A 355 18.79 41.73 12.95
CA ILE A 355 17.94 42.86 12.55
C ILE A 355 17.19 42.49 11.25
N VAL A 356 15.85 42.46 11.30
CA VAL A 356 14.99 42.05 10.15
C VAL A 356 14.41 43.25 9.38
N GLY A 357 14.83 44.48 9.67
CA GLY A 357 14.45 45.67 8.90
C GLY A 357 15.00 46.98 9.47
N LEU A 358 15.49 47.85 8.58
CA LEU A 358 15.89 49.23 8.86
C LEU A 358 14.83 50.17 8.30
N THR A 359 14.02 50.75 9.17
CA THR A 359 13.30 51.99 8.88
C THR A 359 13.64 52.98 9.98
N GLY A 360 13.80 54.25 9.61
CA GLY A 360 14.21 55.27 10.55
C GLY A 360 13.26 55.30 11.76
N HIS A 361 13.79 54.89 12.92
CA HIS A 361 13.28 55.11 14.28
C HIS A 361 12.54 53.98 15.05
N SER A 362 12.64 52.67 14.73
CA SER A 362 12.56 51.59 15.76
C SER A 362 12.92 50.19 15.24
N ALA A 363 13.32 49.26 16.13
CA ALA A 363 13.60 47.85 15.82
C ALA A 363 12.65 46.90 16.59
N THR A 364 12.14 45.86 15.93
CA THR A 364 11.22 44.83 16.50
C THR A 364 11.84 43.44 16.33
N ALA A 365 11.79 42.58 17.37
CA ALA A 365 12.30 41.21 17.34
C ALA A 365 11.27 40.22 17.93
N THR A 366 11.08 39.07 17.27
CA THR A 366 10.19 37.97 17.70
C THR A 366 10.98 36.67 17.83
N LEU A 367 10.87 36.00 18.99
CA LEU A 367 11.47 34.69 19.27
C LEU A 367 10.48 33.57 18.91
N SER A 368 10.94 32.54 18.18
CA SER A 368 10.18 31.32 17.89
C SER A 368 10.96 30.09 18.39
N PRO A 369 10.32 29.13 19.11
CA PRO A 369 11.02 28.00 19.72
C PRO A 369 11.17 26.82 18.75
N ARG A 370 12.40 26.44 18.43
CA ARG A 370 12.77 25.09 17.97
C ARG A 370 14.08 24.67 18.61
N SER A 371 14.01 23.62 19.43
CA SER A 371 15.10 22.67 19.68
C SER A 371 14.65 21.35 19.00
N LEU A 372 15.48 20.49 18.42
CA LEU A 372 16.83 20.05 18.79
C LEU A 372 17.57 19.48 17.55
N LEU A 373 18.86 19.78 17.46
CA LEU A 373 19.97 18.81 17.35
C LEU A 373 20.86 19.18 18.56
N GLN A 374 21.25 18.34 19.52
CA GLN A 374 21.33 16.88 19.68
C GLN A 374 20.59 16.42 20.94
#